data_AF-A0A9X4L838-F1
#
_entry.id   AF-A0A9X4L838-F1
#
_cell.length_a   1.000
_cell.length_b   1.000
_cell.length_c   1.000
_cell.angle_alpha   90.00
_cell.angle_beta   90.00
_cell.angle_gamma   90.00
#
_symmetry.space_group_name_H-M   'P 1'
#
loop_
_entity.id
_entity.type
_entity.pdbx_description
1 polymer ?
#
loop_
_entity_poly.entity_id
_entity_poly.type
_entity_poly.pdbx_seq_one_letter_code
_entity_poly.pdbx_strand_id
1 'polypeptide(L)'
;MSINSEVKVKKSLFKAYSRGLVMAISPSNIVFWIGVFGTALTTALNNVSGYQFLLVASGILVGILIHDILLMGAVSYTRKFVNQSFIKWTSIIAGILLIGFSFYFGYLFLHDLKKLL
;
A
#
# COMPACT_ATOMS: atom_id res chain seq x y z
N MET A 1 -2.19 -26.22 -37.89
CA MET A 1 -1.33 -25.34 -37.08
C MET A 1 -2.20 -24.24 -36.46
N SER A 2 -2.76 -24.44 -35.25
CA SER A 2 -3.59 -23.42 -34.56
C SER A 2 -3.81 -23.67 -33.05
N ILE A 3 -3.66 -24.91 -32.55
CA ILE A 3 -4.07 -25.26 -31.16
C ILE A 3 -3.04 -24.87 -30.06
N ASN A 4 -1.83 -24.40 -30.41
CA ASN A 4 -0.75 -24.19 -29.41
C ASN A 4 -0.60 -22.72 -28.90
N SER A 5 -1.26 -21.74 -29.53
CA SER A 5 -1.20 -20.33 -29.09
C SER A 5 -2.18 -20.05 -27.94
N GLU A 6 -3.40 -20.62 -27.95
CA GLU A 6 -4.40 -20.35 -26.91
C GLU A 6 -4.03 -20.91 -25.53
N VAL A 7 -3.43 -22.11 -25.48
CA VAL A 7 -3.02 -22.76 -24.22
C VAL A 7 -1.91 -21.97 -23.52
N LYS A 8 -0.99 -21.35 -24.29
CA LYS A 8 0.12 -20.55 -23.76
C LYS A 8 -0.37 -19.19 -23.22
N VAL A 9 -1.34 -18.58 -23.91
CA VAL A 9 -1.99 -17.33 -23.47
C VAL A 9 -2.81 -17.57 -22.20
N LYS A 10 -3.68 -18.60 -22.14
CA LYS A 10 -4.47 -18.91 -20.92
C LYS A 10 -3.60 -19.10 -19.67
N LYS A 11 -2.46 -19.79 -19.80
CA LYS A 11 -1.49 -19.92 -18.69
C LYS A 11 -0.87 -18.59 -18.30
N SER A 12 -0.59 -17.70 -19.26
CA SER A 12 -0.07 -16.36 -19.00
C SER A 12 -1.06 -15.48 -18.24
N LEU A 13 -2.34 -15.50 -18.63
CA LEU A 13 -3.41 -14.70 -18.02
C LEU A 13 -3.71 -15.19 -16.59
N PHE A 14 -3.82 -16.51 -16.40
CA PHE A 14 -4.00 -17.07 -15.05
C PHE A 14 -2.78 -16.82 -14.15
N LYS A 15 -1.57 -16.91 -14.70
CA LYS A 15 -0.33 -16.58 -13.97
C LYS A 15 -0.23 -15.08 -13.65
N ALA A 16 -0.71 -14.21 -14.54
CA ALA A 16 -0.78 -12.77 -14.30
C ALA A 16 -1.81 -12.44 -13.20
N TYR A 17 -2.98 -13.06 -13.25
CA TYR A 17 -4.00 -12.92 -12.20
C TYR A 17 -3.52 -13.45 -10.85
N SER A 18 -2.90 -14.64 -10.82
CA SER A 18 -2.33 -15.22 -9.60
C SER A 18 -1.18 -14.36 -9.04
N ARG A 19 -0.32 -13.79 -9.90
CA ARG A 19 0.69 -12.81 -9.48
C ARG A 19 0.07 -11.54 -8.91
N GLY A 20 -1.00 -11.05 -9.52
CA GLY A 20 -1.77 -9.91 -8.99
C GLY A 20 -2.38 -10.21 -7.62
N LEU A 21 -2.94 -11.41 -7.44
CA LEU A 21 -3.51 -11.86 -6.17
C LEU A 21 -2.43 -11.98 -5.08
N VAL A 22 -1.27 -12.56 -5.39
CA VAL A 22 -0.14 -12.60 -4.44
C VAL A 22 0.36 -11.19 -4.09
N MET A 23 0.37 -10.27 -5.06
CA MET A 23 0.74 -8.87 -4.82
C MET A 23 -0.27 -8.16 -3.91
N ALA A 24 -1.57 -8.43 -4.10
CA ALA A 24 -2.65 -7.91 -3.25
C ALA A 24 -2.60 -8.46 -1.81
N ILE A 25 -1.95 -9.60 -1.56
CA ILE A 25 -1.79 -10.18 -0.22
C ILE A 25 -0.37 -9.85 0.33
N SER A 26 0.37 -8.95 -0.32
CA SER A 26 1.66 -8.52 0.22
C SER A 26 1.50 -7.85 1.59
N PRO A 27 2.45 -8.03 2.53
CA PRO A 27 2.37 -7.43 3.87
C PRO A 27 2.11 -5.92 3.84
N SER A 28 2.73 -5.21 2.90
CA SER A 28 2.53 -3.77 2.70
C SER A 28 1.10 -3.41 2.29
N ASN A 29 0.50 -4.18 1.37
CA ASN A 29 -0.89 -3.94 0.94
C ASN A 29 -1.89 -4.22 2.08
N ILE A 30 -1.63 -5.25 2.90
CA ILE A 30 -2.46 -5.56 4.07
C ILE A 30 -2.38 -4.44 5.12
N VAL A 31 -1.18 -4.03 5.51
CA VAL A 31 -0.98 -2.94 6.48
C VAL A 31 -1.60 -1.65 5.98
N PHE A 32 -1.50 -1.36 4.68
CA PHE A 32 -2.14 -0.22 4.03
C PHE A 32 -3.66 -0.25 4.21
N TRP A 33 -4.34 -1.34 3.80
CA TRP A 33 -5.79 -1.44 3.90
C TRP A 33 -6.28 -1.42 5.34
N ILE A 34 -5.56 -2.03 6.28
CA ILE A 34 -5.90 -1.97 7.71
C ILE A 34 -5.77 -0.53 8.26
N GLY A 35 -4.73 0.21 7.86
CA GLY A 35 -4.57 1.61 8.29
C GLY A 35 -5.68 2.52 7.73
N VAL A 36 -5.99 2.37 6.44
CA VAL A 36 -7.05 3.16 5.77
C VAL A 36 -8.42 2.82 6.35
N PHE A 37 -8.78 1.53 6.44
CA PHE A 37 -10.07 1.15 6.98
C PHE A 37 -10.16 1.35 8.50
N GLY A 38 -9.08 1.19 9.26
CA GLY A 38 -9.08 1.43 10.71
C GLY A 38 -9.36 2.90 11.05
N THR A 39 -8.74 3.83 10.33
CA THR A 39 -9.00 5.28 10.48
C THR A 39 -10.40 5.65 10.00
N ALA A 40 -10.85 5.12 8.86
CA ALA A 40 -12.20 5.33 8.35
C ALA A 40 -13.28 4.74 9.27
N LEU A 41 -13.07 3.54 9.81
CA LEU A 41 -13.98 2.86 10.72
C LEU A 41 -14.09 3.59 12.06
N THR A 42 -12.97 4.04 12.62
CA THR A 42 -12.98 4.85 13.86
C THR A 42 -13.75 6.15 13.67
N THR A 43 -13.64 6.76 12.49
CA THR A 43 -14.39 7.97 12.13
C THR A 43 -15.89 7.68 11.96
N ALA A 44 -16.22 6.55 11.34
CA ALA A 44 -17.59 6.10 11.11
C ALA A 44 -18.31 5.71 12.41
N LEU A 45 -17.63 5.04 13.35
CA LEU A 45 -18.19 4.62 14.64
C LEU A 45 -18.60 5.81 15.52
N ASN A 46 -17.89 6.94 15.43
CA ASN A 46 -18.11 8.08 16.30
C ASN A 46 -19.13 9.10 15.74
N ASN A 47 -19.41 9.13 14.43
CA ASN A 47 -20.07 10.30 13.83
C ASN A 47 -21.05 10.06 12.66
N VAL A 48 -21.44 8.82 12.30
CA VAL A 48 -22.02 8.60 10.95
C VAL A 48 -23.26 7.71 10.87
N SER A 49 -24.29 8.24 10.21
CA SER A 49 -25.43 7.48 9.63
C SER A 49 -25.00 6.78 8.34
N GLY A 50 -25.48 5.57 8.05
CA GLY A 50 -24.94 4.66 7.01
C GLY A 50 -24.68 5.26 5.61
N TYR A 51 -25.36 6.34 5.23
CA TYR A 51 -25.12 7.07 3.98
C TYR A 51 -23.81 7.87 3.94
N GLN A 52 -23.39 8.50 5.04
CA GLN A 52 -22.13 9.26 5.03
C GLN A 52 -20.91 8.32 5.04
N PHE A 53 -21.07 7.06 5.50
CA PHE A 53 -20.02 6.05 5.45
C PHE A 53 -19.65 5.71 4.00
N LEU A 54 -20.66 5.52 3.13
CA LEU A 54 -20.47 5.29 1.71
C LEU A 54 -19.76 6.45 1.00
N LEU A 55 -20.06 7.69 1.40
CA LEU A 55 -19.45 8.90 0.83
C LEU A 55 -18.00 9.08 1.30
N VAL A 56 -17.70 8.75 2.55
CA VAL A 56 -16.33 8.71 3.07
C VAL A 56 -15.52 7.59 2.40
N ALA A 57 -16.10 6.38 2.27
CA ALA A 57 -15.44 5.25 1.62
C ALA A 57 -15.16 5.52 0.13
N SER A 58 -16.09 6.14 -0.59
CA SER A 58 -15.88 6.52 -2.00
C SER A 58 -14.82 7.62 -2.14
N GLY A 59 -14.79 8.60 -1.23
CA GLY A 59 -13.73 9.61 -1.18
C GLY A 59 -12.34 9.00 -0.98
N ILE A 60 -12.23 8.00 -0.10
CA ILE A 60 -10.97 7.24 0.09
C ILE A 60 -10.56 6.52 -1.19
N LEU A 61 -11.49 5.79 -1.83
CA LEU A 61 -11.22 5.10 -3.10
C LEU A 61 -10.76 6.07 -4.19
N VAL A 62 -11.45 7.20 -4.34
CA VAL A 62 -11.07 8.24 -5.32
C VAL A 62 -9.70 8.82 -5.01
N GLY A 63 -9.41 9.11 -3.73
CA GLY A 63 -8.10 9.61 -3.31
C GLY A 63 -6.96 8.65 -3.64
N ILE A 64 -7.13 7.36 -3.35
CA ILE A 64 -6.14 6.32 -3.69
C ILE A 64 -5.95 6.22 -5.21
N LEU A 65 -7.05 6.22 -5.98
CA LEU A 65 -6.97 6.19 -7.45
C LEU A 65 -6.23 7.40 -8.02
N ILE A 66 -6.50 8.60 -7.52
CA ILE A 66 -5.80 9.83 -7.93
C ILE A 66 -4.32 9.73 -7.58
N HIS A 67 -3.99 9.25 -6.38
CA HIS A 67 -2.61 9.06 -5.95
C HIS A 67 -1.87 8.07 -6.86
N ASP A 68 -2.48 6.93 -7.19
CA ASP A 68 -1.89 5.91 -8.05
C ASP A 68 -1.66 6.42 -9.49
N ILE A 69 -2.58 7.23 -10.04
CA ILE A 69 -2.39 7.89 -11.34
C ILE A 69 -1.22 8.88 -11.27
N LEU A 70 -1.13 9.66 -10.19
CA LEU A 70 -0.02 10.58 -9.95
C LEU A 70 1.31 9.81 -9.85
N LEU A 71 1.34 8.67 -9.16
CA LEU A 71 2.49 7.79 -9.08
C LEU A 71 2.84 7.19 -10.45
N MET A 72 1.87 6.72 -11.24
CA MET A 72 2.13 6.24 -12.60
C MET A 72 2.72 7.35 -13.49
N GLY A 73 2.17 8.56 -13.41
CA GLY A 73 2.68 9.72 -14.13
C GLY A 73 4.10 10.08 -13.71
N ALA A 74 4.35 10.16 -12.40
CA ALA A 74 5.66 10.41 -11.84
C ALA A 74 6.66 9.34 -12.28
N VAL A 75 6.33 8.05 -12.12
CA VAL A 75 7.18 6.92 -12.52
C VAL A 75 7.47 6.94 -14.02
N SER A 76 6.52 7.34 -14.87
CA SER A 76 6.76 7.49 -16.31
C SER A 76 7.84 8.54 -16.60
N TYR A 77 7.78 9.68 -15.92
CA TYR A 77 8.81 10.73 -16.00
C TYR A 77 10.15 10.28 -15.39
N THR A 78 10.10 9.68 -14.19
CA THR A 78 11.30 9.27 -13.46
C THR A 78 11.97 8.05 -14.10
N ARG A 79 11.29 7.25 -14.94
CA ARG A 79 11.92 6.11 -15.65
C ARG A 79 13.14 6.51 -16.50
N LYS A 80 13.25 7.79 -16.89
CA LYS A 80 14.43 8.36 -17.56
C LYS A 80 15.60 8.65 -16.59
N PHE A 81 15.34 8.77 -15.30
CA PHE A 81 16.28 9.14 -14.22
C PHE A 81 16.51 8.04 -13.16
N VAL A 82 15.61 7.05 -13.01
CA VAL A 82 15.78 5.94 -12.07
C VAL A 82 16.83 4.98 -12.61
N ASN A 83 18.07 5.22 -12.22
CA ASN A 83 19.14 4.24 -12.35
C ASN A 83 19.06 3.22 -11.19
N GLN A 84 19.54 2.00 -11.39
CA GLN A 84 19.55 0.93 -10.37
C GLN A 84 20.18 1.39 -9.04
N SER A 85 21.13 2.34 -9.09
CA SER A 85 21.73 2.97 -7.92
C SER A 85 20.74 3.75 -7.05
N PHE A 86 19.74 4.43 -7.62
CA PHE A 86 18.74 5.20 -6.87
C PHE A 86 17.85 4.29 -6.00
N ILE A 87 17.46 3.13 -6.54
CA ILE A 87 16.67 2.13 -5.80
C ILE A 87 17.48 1.58 -4.62
N LYS A 88 18.78 1.37 -4.80
CA LYS A 88 19.65 0.84 -3.74
C LYS A 88 19.85 1.87 -2.62
N TRP A 89 20.10 3.13 -2.96
CA TRP A 89 20.23 4.22 -1.99
C TRP A 89 18.93 4.46 -1.21
N THR A 90 17.77 4.52 -1.88
CA THR A 90 16.50 4.72 -1.19
C THR A 90 16.18 3.57 -0.23
N SER A 91 16.51 2.33 -0.59
CA SER A 91 16.31 1.17 0.29
C SER A 91 17.19 1.21 1.54
N ILE A 92 18.44 1.67 1.42
CA ILE A 92 19.35 1.80 2.57
C ILE A 92 18.84 2.91 3.51
N ILE A 93 18.49 4.08 2.94
CA ILE A 93 17.97 5.22 3.71
C ILE A 93 16.67 4.83 4.42
N ALA A 94 15.74 4.18 3.70
CA ALA A 94 14.50 3.70 4.28
C ALA A 94 14.74 2.69 5.42
N GLY A 95 15.71 1.77 5.26
CA GLY A 95 16.08 0.85 6.33
C GLY A 95 16.61 1.55 7.58
N ILE A 96 17.49 2.55 7.42
CA ILE A 96 18.03 3.34 8.54
C ILE A 96 16.90 4.10 9.25
N LEU A 97 16.02 4.76 8.48
CA LEU A 97 14.86 5.47 9.02
C LEU A 97 13.92 4.52 9.76
N LEU A 98 13.70 3.32 9.24
CA LEU A 98 12.83 2.31 9.86
C LEU A 98 13.39 1.84 11.21
N ILE A 99 14.70 1.61 11.30
CA ILE A 99 15.37 1.27 12.55
C ILE A 99 15.22 2.42 13.57
N GLY A 100 15.45 3.66 13.14
CA GLY A 100 15.25 4.85 13.99
C GLY A 100 13.82 4.98 14.51
N PHE A 101 12.84 4.81 13.63
CA PHE A 101 11.42 4.82 14.01
C PHE A 101 11.07 3.67 14.96
N SER A 102 11.63 2.48 14.75
CA SER A 102 11.38 1.33 15.62
C SER A 102 11.82 1.60 17.05
N PHE A 103 13.01 2.18 17.25
CA PHE A 103 13.46 2.58 18.59
C PHE A 103 12.62 3.71 19.19
N TYR A 104 12.25 4.72 18.39
CA TYR A 104 11.41 5.82 18.85
C TYR A 104 10.03 5.34 19.33
N PHE A 105 9.36 4.49 18.55
CA PHE A 105 8.08 3.89 18.94
C PHE A 105 8.22 2.97 20.16
N GLY A 106 9.29 2.18 20.24
CA GLY A 106 9.57 1.34 21.41
C GLY A 106 9.74 2.17 22.68
N TYR A 107 10.48 3.27 22.62
CA TYR A 107 10.64 4.19 23.74
C TYR A 107 9.32 4.87 24.12
N LEU A 108 8.59 5.41 23.14
CA LEU A 108 7.30 6.06 23.36
C LEU A 108 6.32 5.10 24.04
N PHE A 109 6.24 3.86 23.54
CA PHE A 109 5.39 2.83 24.10
C PHE A 109 5.76 2.48 25.55
N LEU A 110 7.05 2.31 25.86
CA LEU A 110 7.50 2.04 27.22
C LEU A 110 7.26 3.23 28.17
N HIS A 111 7.44 4.46 27.68
CA HIS A 111 7.17 5.67 28.44
C HIS A 111 5.68 5.78 28.77
N ASP A 112 4.81 5.60 27.78
CA ASP A 112 3.36 5.65 27.96
C ASP A 112 2.86 4.52 28.86
N LEU A 113 3.42 3.31 28.71
CA LEU A 113 3.11 2.16 29.56
C LEU A 113 3.48 2.44 31.03
N LYS A 114 4.63 3.06 31.28
CA LYS A 114 5.08 3.42 32.63
C LYS A 114 4.28 4.58 33.24
N LYS A 115 3.64 5.41 32.41
CA LYS A 115 2.78 6.51 32.86
C LYS A 115 1.37 6.04 33.25
N LEU A 116 0.98 4.85 32.76
CA LEU A 116 -0.31 4.20 32.97
C LEU A 116 -0.31 3.23 34.18
N LEU A 117 0.87 2.85 34.68
CA LEU A 117 1.07 1.95 35.83
C LEU A 117 1.56 2.73 37.05
#